data_AF-A0A1Y0BIU9-F1
#
_entry.id   AF-A0A1Y0BIU9-F1
#
_cell.length_a   1.000
_cell.length_b   1.000
_cell.length_c   1.000
_cell.angle_alpha   90.00
_cell.angle_beta   90.00
_cell.angle_gamma   90.00
#
_symmetry.space_group_name_H-M   'P 1'
#
loop_
_entity.id
_entity.type
_entity.pdbx_description
1 polymer ?
#
loop_
_entity_poly.entity_id
_entity_poly.type
_entity_poly.pdbx_seq_one_letter_code
_entity_poly.pdbx_strand_id
1 'polypeptide(L)' 'MNAPRKPLETKSARLGALARLPVFYALIGKRAVLAGGGAAAAWKAELLSAAGARLDVYATEFSDEMLQAAGD' A
#
# COMPACT_ATOMS: atom_id res chain seq x y z
N MET A 1 -15.27 -41.64 41.68
CA MET A 1 -15.97 -41.55 40.37
C MET A 1 -15.55 -40.25 39.72
N ASN A 2 -14.77 -40.28 38.64
CA ASN A 2 -14.32 -39.06 37.96
C ASN A 2 -15.32 -38.76 36.83
N ALA A 3 -16.14 -37.72 37.01
CA ALA A 3 -17.07 -37.31 35.97
C ALA A 3 -16.27 -36.80 34.74
N PRO A 4 -16.66 -37.17 33.51
CA PRO A 4 -15.96 -36.72 32.31
C PRO A 4 -16.10 -35.19 32.19
N ARG A 5 -14.96 -34.48 32.05
CA ARG A 5 -14.96 -33.04 31.79
C ARG A 5 -15.58 -32.79 30.42
N LYS A 6 -16.66 -32.00 30.38
CA LYS A 6 -17.24 -31.50 29.14
C LYS A 6 -16.36 -30.35 28.62
N PRO A 7 -15.79 -30.41 27.39
CA PRO A 7 -15.02 -29.30 26.85
C PRO A 7 -15.88 -28.03 26.83
N LEU A 8 -15.38 -26.95 27.42
CA LEU A 8 -16.03 -25.65 27.38
C LEU A 8 -15.65 -24.99 26.06
N GLU A 9 -16.64 -24.70 25.22
CA GLU A 9 -16.48 -23.91 23.99
C GLU A 9 -15.77 -22.58 24.32
N THR A 10 -14.51 -22.45 23.90
CA THR A 10 -13.75 -21.22 24.04
C THR A 10 -14.08 -20.35 22.83
N LYS A 11 -14.86 -19.27 23.05
CA LYS A 11 -15.09 -18.29 21.99
C LYS A 11 -13.75 -17.75 21.50
N SER A 12 -13.51 -17.85 20.19
CA SER A 12 -12.33 -17.26 19.56
C SER A 12 -12.25 -15.77 19.91
N ALA A 13 -11.12 -15.34 20.46
CA ALA A 13 -10.90 -13.94 20.79
C ALA A 13 -11.01 -13.10 19.51
N ARG A 14 -11.78 -12.01 19.58
CA ARG A 14 -11.92 -11.08 18.46
C ARG A 14 -10.57 -10.44 18.13
N LEU A 15 -10.34 -10.12 16.86
CA LEU A 15 -9.12 -9.42 16.44
C LEU A 15 -9.03 -8.08 17.19
N GLY A 16 -7.94 -7.91 17.94
CA GLY A 16 -7.65 -6.68 18.67
C GLY A 16 -7.18 -5.55 17.75
N ALA A 17 -6.86 -4.39 18.32
CA ALA A 17 -6.34 -3.27 17.57
C ALA A 17 -5.01 -3.61 16.89
N LEU A 18 -4.89 -3.29 15.60
CA LEU A 18 -3.66 -3.46 14.83
C LEU A 18 -2.90 -2.13 14.78
N ALA A 19 -1.60 -2.16 15.06
CA ALA A 19 -0.73 -1.00 14.87
C ALA A 19 -0.64 -0.59 13.39
N ARG A 20 -0.73 -1.56 12.47
CA ARG A 20 -0.83 -1.32 11.04
C ARG A 20 -1.52 -2.48 10.35
N LEU A 21 -2.40 -2.19 9.40
CA LEU A 21 -3.01 -3.18 8.52
C LEU A 21 -2.30 -3.13 7.16
N PRO A 22 -1.48 -4.13 6.79
CA PRO A 22 -0.96 -4.22 5.45
C PRO A 22 -2.09 -4.59 4.49
N VAL A 23 -2.18 -3.86 3.37
CA VAL A 23 -3.13 -4.14 2.29
C VAL A 23 -2.42 -4.04 0.95
N PHE A 24 -2.85 -4.87 0.00
CA PHE A 24 -2.41 -4.80 -1.40
C PHE A 24 -3.49 -4.12 -2.23
N TYR A 25 -3.12 -3.15 -3.06
CA TYR A 25 -4.03 -2.44 -3.94
C TYR A 25 -3.86 -2.90 -5.39
N ALA A 26 -4.96 -3.29 -6.03
CA ALA A 26 -5.00 -3.49 -7.48
C ALA A 26 -5.14 -2.13 -8.16
N LEU A 27 -4.04 -1.57 -8.67
CA LEU A 27 -4.01 -0.20 -9.20
C LEU A 27 -4.21 -0.10 -10.71
N ILE A 28 -4.29 -1.22 -11.43
CA ILE A 28 -4.49 -1.25 -12.89
C ILE A 28 -5.66 -0.32 -13.30
N GLY A 29 -5.33 0.69 -14.11
CA GLY A 29 -6.27 1.68 -14.65
C GLY A 29 -6.84 2.67 -13.62
N LYS A 30 -6.45 2.58 -12.35
CA LYS A 30 -6.91 3.48 -11.28
C LYS A 30 -6.05 4.73 -11.23
N ARG A 31 -6.69 5.87 -10.98
CA ARG A 31 -5.97 7.14 -10.83
C ARG A 31 -5.18 7.16 -9.52
N ALA A 32 -3.91 7.52 -9.60
CA ALA A 32 -3.06 7.85 -8.47
C ALA A 32 -2.51 9.27 -8.65
N VAL A 33 -2.33 9.99 -7.55
CA VAL A 33 -1.74 11.35 -7.58
C VAL A 33 -0.51 11.35 -6.70
N LEU A 34 0.61 11.84 -7.23
CA LEU A 34 1.85 12.04 -6.49
C LEU A 34 2.16 13.53 -6.42
N ALA A 35 2.36 14.04 -5.20
CA ALA A 35 2.79 15.42 -4.96
C ALA A 35 4.29 15.43 -4.62
N GLY A 36 5.06 16.19 -5.40
CA GLY A 36 6.51 16.32 -5.27
C GLY A 36 7.28 15.64 -6.42
N GLY A 37 8.30 16.34 -6.92
CA GLY A 37 9.07 15.95 -8.11
C GLY A 37 10.55 15.67 -7.83
N GLY A 38 10.98 15.64 -6.56
CA GLY A 38 12.38 15.38 -6.21
C GLY A 38 12.78 13.90 -6.33
N ALA A 39 14.08 13.62 -6.26
CA ALA A 39 14.63 12.28 -6.43
C ALA A 39 13.99 11.21 -5.51
N ALA A 40 13.68 11.57 -4.25
CA ALA A 40 13.02 10.67 -3.29
C ALA A 40 11.55 10.35 -3.64
N ALA A 41 10.93 11.07 -4.56
CA ALA A 41 9.59 10.82 -5.07
C ALA A 41 9.63 9.95 -6.35
N ALA A 42 10.71 9.96 -7.12
CA ALA A 42 10.84 9.23 -8.38
C ALA A 42 10.56 7.73 -8.23
N TRP A 43 11.16 7.06 -7.24
CA TRP A 43 10.90 5.64 -7.00
C TRP A 43 9.43 5.33 -6.64
N LYS A 44 8.70 6.30 -6.06
CA LYS A 44 7.27 6.13 -5.77
C LYS A 44 6.43 6.28 -7.04
N ALA A 45 6.87 7.14 -7.96
CA ALA A 45 6.24 7.26 -9.27
C ALA A 45 6.38 5.95 -10.04
N GLU A 46 7.60 5.41 -10.13
CA GLU A 46 7.89 4.10 -10.75
C GLU A 46 7.05 2.98 -10.13
N LEU A 47 6.98 2.91 -8.79
CA LEU A 47 6.18 1.89 -8.09
C LEU A 47 4.70 1.96 -8.47
N LEU A 48 4.12 3.16 -8.50
CA LEU A 48 2.71 3.36 -8.83
C LEU A 48 2.43 3.05 -10.31
N SER A 49 3.30 3.49 -11.22
CA SER A 49 3.21 3.18 -12.65
C SER A 49 3.35 1.68 -12.91
N ALA A 50 4.32 1.00 -12.29
CA ALA A 50 4.51 -0.44 -12.40
C ALA A 50 3.33 -1.25 -11.84
N ALA A 51 2.61 -0.72 -10.84
CA ALA A 51 1.37 -1.30 -10.34
C ALA A 51 0.16 -1.09 -11.29
N GLY A 52 0.37 -0.42 -12.42
CA GLY A 52 -0.63 -0.13 -13.45
C GLY A 52 -1.49 1.08 -13.17
N ALA A 53 -1.09 1.95 -12.23
CA ALA A 53 -1.85 3.17 -11.95
C ALA A 53 -1.79 4.14 -13.12
N ARG A 54 -2.89 4.86 -13.35
CA ARG A 54 -2.86 6.11 -14.10
C ARG A 54 -2.34 7.21 -13.17
N LEU A 55 -1.04 7.45 -13.23
CA LEU A 55 -0.37 8.37 -12.32
C LEU A 55 -0.35 9.80 -12.86
N ASP A 56 -0.81 10.75 -12.04
CA ASP A 56 -0.62 12.19 -12.26
C ASP A 56 0.39 12.71 -11.23
N VAL A 57 1.51 13.30 -11.67
CA VAL A 57 2.54 13.88 -10.78
C VAL A 57 2.47 15.41 -10.81
N TYR A 58 2.41 16.04 -9.64
CA TYR A 58 2.37 17.50 -9.50
C TYR A 58 3.54 17.98 -8.66
N ALA A 59 4.35 18.87 -9.23
CA ALA A 59 5.47 19.49 -8.55
C ALA A 59 5.77 20.87 -9.17
N THR A 60 6.41 21.75 -8.40
CA THR A 60 6.94 23.03 -8.91
C THR A 60 8.19 22.82 -9.75
N GLU A 61 8.99 21.82 -9.41
CA GLU A 61 10.23 21.43 -10.07
C GLU A 61 10.31 19.90 -10.10
N PHE A 62 10.96 19.36 -11.14
CA PHE A 62 11.18 17.94 -11.33
C PHE A 62 12.68 17.67 -11.36
N SER A 63 13.14 16.69 -10.57
CA SER A 63 14.53 16.24 -10.63
C SER A 63 14.75 15.35 -11.84
N ASP A 64 16.02 15.18 -12.22
CA ASP A 64 16.41 14.34 -13.35
C ASP A 64 15.89 12.90 -13.20
N GLU A 65 15.90 12.35 -11.98
CA GLU A 65 15.37 11.01 -11.70
C GLU A 65 13.87 10.92 -11.95
N MET A 66 13.11 11.98 -11.61
CA MET A 66 11.67 12.01 -11.86
C MET A 66 11.37 12.14 -13.36
N LEU A 67 12.19 12.89 -14.10
CA LEU A 67 12.08 13.00 -15.55
C LEU A 67 12.42 11.67 -16.24
N GLN A 68 13.43 10.96 -15.74
CA GLN A 68 13.78 9.63 -16.23
C GLN A 68 12.64 8.62 -15.98
N ALA A 69 12.06 8.63 -14.78
CA ALA A 69 10.93 7.77 -14.42
C ALA A 69 9.65 8.02 -15.25
N ALA A 70 9.55 9.16 -15.93
CA ALA A 70 8.42 9.48 -16.81
C ALA A 70 8.63 9.04 -18.27
N GLY A 71 9.85 8.66 -18.64
CA GLY A 71 10.22 8.28 -20.01
C GLY A 71 10.04 6.81 -20.37
N ASP A 72 9.79 5.95 -19.37
CA ASP A 72 9.56 4.50 -19.50
C ASP A 72 8.05 4.16 -19.62
#